data_AF-A0A7W6ETX8-F1
#
_entry.id   AF-A0A7W6ETX8-F1
#
_cell.length_a   1.000
_cell.length_b   1.000
_cell.length_c   1.000
_cell.angle_alpha   90.00
_cell.angle_beta   90.00
_cell.angle_gamma   90.00
#
_symmetry.space_group_name_H-M   'P 1'
#
loop_
_entity.id
_entity.type
_entity.pdbx_description
1 polymer ?
#
loop_
_entity_poly.entity_id
_entity_poly.type
_entity_poly.pdbx_seq_one_letter_code
_entity_poly.pdbx_strand_id
1 'polypeptide(L)'
;MSGIKVDVSALHAGLTENCKDYETIFSQKLVNAFAAKNDMVSLPVVQKVTLVREELGPVSQPGRTGEINNPNHTLWTYKERTAELKPAKADIGIEEVQLNKLAVSFLAKKEPADPRDLHGFAGQRYLMARIIDKIRKEQSAAIIKGQLGYNYDSENKQSLFQGGLNLFDGLGLKFLTGYATSGTGAVGDIPSGNKVTGAASTVTASNILTELGKLQDLIYNNQDLRVAEDEVGGRVWIDPVWYGYALDALDALPYKQDLVVRQENGRLVFKKLRNTEIVKREYMAGVQNMFWSLTDNIFYLHQDTEEDIPTIEIQKVGRGLQILIDWQSNVDYADGRYVALYK
;
A
#
# COMPACT_ATOMS: atom_id res chain seq x y z
N MET A 1 2.18 -47.15 13.89
CA MET A 1 2.59 -46.39 12.70
C MET A 1 3.79 -45.55 13.10
N SER A 2 4.98 -45.83 12.58
CA SER A 2 6.15 -44.98 12.83
C SER A 2 5.88 -43.62 12.19
N GLY A 3 5.63 -42.60 13.01
CA GLY A 3 5.47 -41.24 12.54
C GLY A 3 6.71 -40.83 11.76
N ILE A 4 6.52 -40.16 10.61
CA ILE A 4 7.60 -39.46 9.91
C ILE A 4 8.22 -38.52 10.96
N LYS A 5 9.48 -38.76 11.31
CA LYS A 5 10.23 -37.94 12.26
C LYS A 5 10.93 -36.84 11.47
N VAL A 6 10.47 -35.60 11.61
CA VAL A 6 11.14 -34.45 10.97
C VAL A 6 12.50 -34.22 11.65
N ASP A 7 13.59 -34.30 10.89
CA ASP A 7 14.93 -33.91 11.36
C ASP A 7 15.12 -32.38 11.27
N VAL A 8 14.89 -31.70 12.38
CA VAL A 8 15.01 -30.25 12.47
C VAL A 8 16.44 -29.76 12.20
N SER A 9 17.46 -30.59 12.43
CA SER A 9 18.86 -30.20 12.15
C SER A 9 19.13 -30.22 10.65
N ALA A 10 18.63 -31.22 9.93
CA ALA A 10 18.72 -31.28 8.47
C ALA A 10 17.93 -30.16 7.79
N LEU A 11 16.73 -29.84 8.31
CA LEU A 11 15.94 -28.71 7.82
C LEU A 11 16.63 -27.37 8.06
N HIS A 12 17.21 -27.16 9.25
CA HIS A 12 17.99 -25.96 9.59
C HIS A 12 19.16 -25.79 8.63
N ALA A 13 19.99 -26.82 8.44
CA ALA A 13 21.15 -26.77 7.56
C ALA A 13 20.77 -26.40 6.12
N GLY A 14 19.71 -27.02 5.57
CA GLY A 14 19.27 -26.74 4.20
C GLY A 14 18.63 -25.35 4.03
N LEU A 15 17.88 -24.86 5.01
CA LEU A 15 17.37 -23.49 4.98
C LEU A 15 18.51 -22.46 5.07
N THR A 16 19.52 -22.72 5.91
CA THR A 16 20.70 -21.86 6.05
C THR A 16 21.53 -21.85 4.76
N GLU A 17 21.70 -23.00 4.09
CA GLU A 17 22.38 -23.09 2.79
C GLU A 17 21.71 -22.20 1.73
N ASN A 18 20.38 -22.19 1.70
CA ASN A 18 19.57 -21.41 0.75
C ASN A 18 19.21 -19.99 1.24
N CYS A 19 19.76 -19.54 2.37
CA CYS A 19 19.33 -18.30 3.03
C CYS A 19 19.49 -17.07 2.12
N LYS A 20 20.62 -16.96 1.41
CA LYS A 20 20.90 -15.86 0.48
C LYS A 20 19.91 -15.76 -0.68
N ASP A 21 19.43 -16.91 -1.16
CA ASP A 21 18.42 -16.94 -2.22
C ASP A 21 17.08 -16.42 -1.69
N TYR A 22 16.71 -16.79 -0.46
CA TYR A 22 15.52 -16.27 0.19
C TYR A 22 15.60 -14.77 0.48
N GLU A 23 16.75 -14.27 0.91
CA GLU A 23 17.01 -12.82 1.07
C GLU A 23 16.85 -12.11 -0.27
N THR A 24 17.46 -12.63 -1.33
CA THR A 24 17.34 -12.07 -2.69
C THR A 24 15.88 -12.04 -3.16
N ILE A 25 15.14 -13.14 -2.99
CA ILE A 25 13.72 -13.22 -3.33
C ILE A 25 12.92 -12.20 -2.52
N PHE A 26 13.19 -12.08 -1.21
CA PHE A 26 12.50 -11.13 -0.35
C PHE A 26 12.78 -9.69 -0.76
N SER A 27 14.03 -9.33 -1.00
CA SER A 27 14.45 -8.02 -1.52
C SER A 27 13.74 -7.67 -2.82
N GLN A 28 13.67 -8.60 -3.78
CA GLN A 28 12.94 -8.39 -5.03
C GLN A 28 11.44 -8.15 -4.81
N LYS A 29 10.83 -8.85 -3.83
CA LYS A 29 9.43 -8.61 -3.46
C LYS A 29 9.24 -7.25 -2.80
N LEU A 30 10.18 -6.85 -1.95
CA LEU A 30 10.17 -5.55 -1.28
C LEU A 30 10.31 -4.40 -2.29
N VAL A 31 11.29 -4.46 -3.19
CA VAL A 31 11.50 -3.48 -4.28
C VAL A 31 10.31 -3.39 -5.23
N ASN A 32 9.55 -4.48 -5.38
CA ASN A 32 8.31 -4.48 -6.16
C ASN A 32 7.07 -4.04 -5.34
N ALA A 33 7.27 -3.48 -4.15
CA ALA A 33 6.22 -3.10 -3.21
C ALA A 33 5.19 -4.24 -3.01
N PHE A 34 5.66 -5.49 -3.00
CA PHE A 34 4.80 -6.66 -2.87
C PHE A 34 3.67 -6.76 -3.93
N ALA A 35 3.95 -6.24 -5.15
CA ALA A 35 3.07 -6.06 -6.31
C ALA A 35 2.29 -4.74 -6.39
N ALA A 36 2.47 -3.83 -5.43
CA ALA A 36 1.85 -2.50 -5.45
C ALA A 36 2.61 -1.48 -6.31
N LYS A 37 3.82 -1.78 -6.82
CA LYS A 37 4.66 -0.86 -7.62
C LYS A 37 3.96 -0.30 -8.87
N ASN A 38 2.95 -0.99 -9.39
CA ASN A 38 2.18 -0.47 -10.53
C ASN A 38 1.28 0.72 -10.15
N ASP A 39 1.04 0.96 -8.86
CA ASP A 39 0.14 1.97 -8.31
C ASP A 39 0.83 3.14 -7.62
N MET A 40 2.14 3.04 -7.43
CA MET A 40 2.91 3.99 -6.65
C MET A 40 4.37 3.95 -7.09
N VAL A 41 5.05 5.07 -6.94
CA VAL A 41 6.49 5.18 -7.22
C VAL A 41 7.24 4.45 -6.11
N SER A 42 7.96 3.39 -6.47
CA SER A 42 8.83 2.67 -5.53
C SER A 42 10.18 3.39 -5.45
N LEU A 43 10.54 3.85 -4.24
CA LEU A 43 11.78 4.56 -3.99
C LEU A 43 12.66 3.78 -2.99
N PRO A 44 13.90 3.41 -3.37
CA PRO A 44 14.92 2.99 -2.41
C PRO A 44 15.36 4.20 -1.59
N VAL A 45 15.48 4.03 -0.27
CA VAL A 45 15.87 5.08 0.68
C VAL A 45 16.76 4.46 1.76
N VAL A 46 17.76 5.20 2.24
CA VAL A 46 18.58 4.73 3.38
C VAL A 46 17.83 4.88 4.71
N GLN A 47 17.19 6.03 4.94
CA GLN A 47 16.37 6.26 6.14
C GLN A 47 15.25 7.27 5.91
N LYS A 48 15.58 8.40 5.28
CA LYS A 48 14.64 9.50 4.98
C LYS A 48 14.82 10.00 3.57
N VAL A 49 13.73 10.45 2.97
CA VAL A 49 13.72 11.12 1.67
C VAL A 49 12.88 12.37 1.75
N THR A 50 13.38 13.48 1.19
CA THR A 50 12.58 14.68 1.00
C THR A 50 11.84 14.58 -0.31
N LEU A 51 10.53 14.46 -0.25
CA LEU A 51 9.62 14.58 -1.37
C LEU A 51 9.44 16.07 -1.65
N VAL A 52 10.01 16.53 -2.76
CA VAL A 52 10.00 17.94 -3.17
C VAL A 52 9.03 18.10 -4.32
N ARG A 53 8.21 19.14 -4.25
CA ARG A 53 7.38 19.56 -5.37
C ARG A 53 7.70 21.00 -5.73
N GLU A 54 7.92 21.22 -7.02
CA GLU A 54 8.01 22.56 -7.60
C GLU A 54 6.62 23.20 -7.78
N GLU A 55 6.55 24.50 -7.53
CA GLU A 55 5.39 25.33 -7.81
C GLU A 55 5.84 26.63 -8.42
N LEU A 56 5.19 26.99 -9.53
CA LEU A 56 5.36 28.30 -10.12
C LEU A 56 4.35 29.26 -9.48
N GLY A 57 4.86 30.32 -8.84
CA GLY A 57 4.03 31.42 -8.37
C GLY A 57 3.37 32.19 -9.52
N PRO A 58 2.48 33.14 -9.22
CA PRO A 58 1.80 33.94 -10.25
C PRO A 58 2.78 34.62 -11.22
N VAL A 59 2.75 34.20 -12.48
CA VAL A 59 3.65 34.71 -13.53
C VAL A 59 3.09 35.97 -14.19
N SER A 60 1.77 36.03 -14.35
CA SER A 60 1.09 37.13 -15.04
C SER A 60 0.78 38.28 -14.09
N GLN A 61 0.95 39.52 -14.57
CA GLN A 61 0.74 40.74 -13.79
C GLN A 61 -0.05 41.77 -14.59
N PRO A 62 -0.81 42.67 -13.92
CA PRO A 62 -1.40 43.83 -14.59
C PRO A 62 -0.31 44.66 -15.29
N GLY A 63 -0.49 44.91 -16.59
CA GLY A 63 0.41 45.76 -17.38
C GLY A 63 0.15 47.26 -17.20
N ARG A 64 1.05 48.10 -17.72
CA ARG A 64 0.95 49.57 -17.75
C ARG A 64 0.90 50.27 -16.37
N THR A 65 1.55 49.71 -15.36
CA THR A 65 1.63 50.34 -14.03
C THR A 65 2.86 51.24 -13.85
N GLY A 66 3.85 51.17 -14.74
CA GLY A 66 5.08 51.96 -14.65
C GLY A 66 6.11 51.45 -13.63
N GLU A 67 5.77 50.42 -12.85
CA GLU A 67 6.61 49.81 -11.82
C GLU A 67 6.72 48.30 -12.00
N ILE A 68 7.79 47.70 -11.46
CA ILE A 68 7.92 46.24 -11.35
C ILE A 68 6.94 45.77 -10.28
N ASN A 69 5.83 45.15 -10.70
CA ASN A 69 4.77 44.70 -9.78
C ASN A 69 5.02 43.32 -9.16
N ASN A 70 6.18 42.68 -9.41
CA ASN A 70 6.58 41.44 -8.73
C ASN A 70 7.66 41.70 -7.67
N PRO A 71 7.31 41.88 -6.39
CA PRO A 71 8.31 41.94 -5.32
C PRO A 71 9.02 40.59 -5.13
N ASN A 72 8.40 39.47 -5.53
CA ASN A 72 8.93 38.12 -5.40
C ASN A 72 9.42 37.60 -6.77
N HIS A 73 10.67 37.91 -7.10
CA HIS A 73 11.37 37.44 -8.30
C HIS A 73 11.69 35.93 -8.28
N THR A 74 11.52 35.28 -7.13
CA THR A 74 11.55 33.82 -6.99
C THR A 74 10.21 33.22 -7.40
N LEU A 75 10.05 32.97 -8.70
CA LEU A 75 8.88 32.31 -9.27
C LEU A 75 8.79 30.84 -8.85
N TRP A 76 9.93 30.19 -8.65
CA TRP A 76 10.00 28.79 -8.22
C TRP A 76 9.94 28.72 -6.70
N THR A 77 8.88 28.10 -6.20
CA THR A 77 8.72 27.76 -4.79
C THR A 77 8.70 26.25 -4.65
N TYR A 78 9.35 25.74 -3.61
CA TYR A 78 9.43 24.31 -3.34
C TYR A 78 8.66 24.01 -2.06
N LYS A 79 7.73 23.06 -2.13
CA LYS A 79 7.14 22.46 -0.93
C LYS A 79 7.80 21.12 -0.70
N GLU A 80 8.25 20.90 0.52
CA GLU A 80 9.03 19.73 0.90
C GLU A 80 8.30 18.95 1.98
N ARG A 81 8.39 17.63 1.88
CA ARG A 81 7.93 16.69 2.89
C ARG A 81 9.00 15.64 3.13
N THR A 82 9.39 15.45 4.38
CA THR A 82 10.32 14.37 4.73
C THR A 82 9.54 13.11 5.08
N ALA A 83 9.67 12.09 4.24
CA ALA A 83 9.17 10.76 4.53
C ALA A 83 10.30 9.88 5.10
N GLU A 84 9.96 8.98 6.03
CA GLU A 84 10.94 8.18 6.79
C GLU A 84 10.57 6.70 6.73
N LEU A 85 11.54 5.82 6.54
CA LEU A 85 11.36 4.38 6.64
C LEU A 85 11.00 3.95 8.06
N LYS A 86 10.10 2.97 8.18
CA LYS A 86 9.75 2.39 9.48
C LYS A 86 10.26 0.95 9.55
N PRO A 87 10.94 0.56 10.65
CA PRO A 87 11.42 -0.79 10.82
C PRO A 87 10.25 -1.74 11.05
N ALA A 88 10.36 -2.93 10.48
CA ALA A 88 9.42 -4.03 10.58
C ALA A 88 10.18 -5.34 10.70
N LYS A 89 9.58 -6.31 11.39
CA LYS A 89 10.18 -7.63 11.58
C LYS A 89 9.15 -8.73 11.63
N ALA A 90 9.61 -9.95 11.35
CA ALA A 90 8.83 -11.18 11.49
C ALA A 90 9.65 -12.22 12.26
N ASP A 91 9.23 -12.50 13.49
CA ASP A 91 9.84 -13.51 14.36
C ASP A 91 8.95 -14.76 14.37
N ILE A 92 9.35 -15.80 13.63
CA ILE A 92 8.51 -16.99 13.41
C ILE A 92 9.15 -18.20 14.09
N GLY A 93 8.55 -18.63 15.20
CA GLY A 93 8.88 -19.90 15.86
C GLY A 93 8.03 -21.05 15.34
N ILE A 94 8.67 -22.14 14.93
CA ILE A 94 8.01 -23.36 14.48
C ILE A 94 8.47 -24.55 15.32
N GLU A 95 7.54 -25.11 16.08
CA GLU A 95 7.81 -26.25 16.95
C GLU A 95 7.90 -27.58 16.16
N GLU A 96 8.59 -28.58 16.71
CA GLU A 96 8.72 -29.93 16.14
C GLU A 96 7.36 -30.54 15.76
N VAL A 97 6.35 -30.37 16.62
CA VAL A 97 4.99 -30.90 16.39
C VAL A 97 4.32 -30.21 15.21
N GLN A 98 4.54 -28.90 15.04
CA GLN A 98 3.99 -28.14 13.92
C GLN A 98 4.69 -28.51 12.61
N LEU A 99 6.01 -28.72 12.64
CA LEU A 99 6.76 -29.23 11.49
C LEU A 99 6.27 -30.63 11.08
N ASN A 100 6.06 -31.54 12.04
CA ASN A 100 5.51 -32.86 11.75
C ASN A 100 4.10 -32.76 11.13
N LYS A 101 3.22 -31.88 11.65
CA LYS A 101 1.90 -31.63 11.06
C LYS A 101 2.00 -31.06 9.64
N LEU A 102 2.96 -30.17 9.39
CA LEU A 102 3.22 -29.62 8.07
C LEU A 102 3.69 -30.72 7.10
N ALA A 103 4.54 -31.64 7.56
CA ALA A 103 5.04 -32.77 6.77
C ALA A 103 3.90 -33.65 6.24
N VAL A 104 2.88 -33.89 7.08
CA VAL A 104 1.76 -34.79 6.76
C VAL A 104 0.49 -34.08 6.25
N SER A 105 0.51 -32.75 6.09
CA SER A 105 -0.68 -32.00 5.68
C SER A 105 -1.03 -32.21 4.21
N PHE A 106 -2.25 -32.70 3.95
CA PHE A 106 -2.76 -33.00 2.60
C PHE A 106 -3.34 -31.78 1.87
N LEU A 107 -3.76 -30.74 2.59
CA LEU A 107 -4.23 -29.47 2.00
C LEU A 107 -3.10 -28.49 1.72
N ALA A 108 -1.87 -28.83 2.13
CA ALA A 108 -0.68 -28.08 1.75
C ALA A 108 -0.44 -28.30 0.25
N LYS A 109 -0.51 -27.24 -0.56
CA LYS A 109 -0.20 -27.24 -1.99
C LYS A 109 1.33 -27.39 -2.22
N LYS A 110 1.93 -28.42 -1.64
CA LYS A 110 3.35 -28.75 -1.84
C LYS A 110 3.54 -29.25 -3.27
N GLU A 111 4.73 -29.07 -3.81
CA GLU A 111 5.04 -29.58 -5.15
C GLU A 111 4.85 -31.10 -5.19
N PRO A 112 4.31 -31.67 -6.29
CA PRO A 112 3.94 -33.08 -6.36
C PRO A 112 5.12 -34.04 -6.24
N ALA A 113 6.35 -33.55 -6.48
CA ALA A 113 7.56 -34.36 -6.52
C ALA A 113 7.93 -34.94 -5.14
N ASP A 114 7.60 -34.25 -4.04
CA ASP A 114 7.62 -34.83 -2.70
C ASP A 114 6.66 -34.10 -1.73
N PRO A 115 5.41 -34.56 -1.59
CA PRO A 115 4.44 -33.90 -0.72
C PRO A 115 4.71 -34.14 0.78
N ARG A 116 5.64 -35.02 1.14
CA ARG A 116 5.89 -35.42 2.54
C ARG A 116 7.26 -34.99 3.06
N ASP A 117 8.23 -34.78 2.18
CA ASP A 117 9.54 -34.29 2.56
C ASP A 117 9.55 -32.76 2.76
N LEU A 118 9.97 -32.35 3.96
CA LEU A 118 10.23 -30.95 4.29
C LEU A 118 11.71 -30.58 4.13
N HIS A 119 12.60 -31.56 4.08
CA HIS A 119 14.05 -31.37 4.06
C HIS A 119 14.56 -31.06 2.65
N GLY A 120 13.94 -31.61 1.61
CA GLY A 120 14.24 -31.29 0.23
C GLY A 120 13.95 -29.83 -0.15
N PHE A 121 14.58 -29.37 -1.22
CA PHE A 121 14.45 -28.00 -1.73
C PHE A 121 13.00 -27.56 -1.94
N ALA A 122 12.13 -28.44 -2.46
CA ALA A 122 10.72 -28.15 -2.67
C ALA A 122 9.96 -27.89 -1.35
N GLY A 123 10.29 -28.64 -0.29
CA GLY A 123 9.70 -28.47 1.04
C GLY A 123 10.14 -27.17 1.71
N GLN A 124 11.43 -26.85 1.63
CA GLN A 124 12.00 -25.59 2.14
C GLN A 124 11.42 -24.36 1.41
N ARG A 125 11.39 -24.41 0.07
CA ARG A 125 10.80 -23.36 -0.77
C ARG A 125 9.33 -23.15 -0.44
N TYR A 126 8.58 -24.22 -0.24
CA TYR A 126 7.18 -24.13 0.18
C TYR A 126 7.03 -23.41 1.52
N LEU A 127 7.84 -23.75 2.53
CA LEU A 127 7.81 -23.10 3.84
C LEU A 127 8.08 -21.59 3.73
N MET A 128 9.20 -21.22 3.09
CA MET A 128 9.59 -19.82 2.93
C MET A 128 8.59 -19.04 2.08
N ALA A 129 8.06 -19.61 1.00
CA ALA A 129 7.06 -18.95 0.18
C ALA A 129 5.76 -18.63 0.95
N ARG A 130 5.37 -19.48 1.90
CA ARG A 130 4.20 -19.23 2.77
C ARG A 130 4.44 -18.11 3.77
N ILE A 131 5.64 -18.05 4.33
CA ILE A 131 6.07 -16.97 5.23
C ILE A 131 6.06 -15.63 4.47
N ILE A 132 6.70 -15.59 3.31
CA ILE A 132 6.79 -14.38 2.47
C ILE A 132 5.39 -13.96 1.98
N ASP A 133 4.49 -14.88 1.60
CA ASP A 133 3.10 -14.53 1.22
C ASP A 133 2.28 -13.98 2.40
N LYS A 134 2.56 -14.44 3.63
CA LYS A 134 1.92 -13.89 4.82
C LYS A 134 2.40 -12.46 5.09
N ILE A 135 3.71 -12.22 5.02
CA ILE A 135 4.29 -10.87 5.12
C ILE A 135 3.73 -9.97 4.02
N ARG A 136 3.62 -10.46 2.78
CA ARG A 136 3.00 -9.74 1.65
C ARG A 136 1.60 -9.24 1.97
N LYS A 137 0.74 -10.10 2.55
CA LYS A 137 -0.64 -9.73 2.90
C LYS A 137 -0.68 -8.68 4.00
N GLU A 138 0.21 -8.78 4.97
CA GLU A 138 0.31 -7.84 6.08
C GLU A 138 0.85 -6.48 5.62
N GLN A 139 1.90 -6.47 4.80
CA GLN A 139 2.40 -5.28 4.12
C GLN A 139 1.34 -4.62 3.26
N SER A 140 0.62 -5.41 2.45
CA SER A 140 -0.48 -4.89 1.64
C SER A 140 -1.57 -4.23 2.50
N ALA A 141 -1.96 -4.83 3.62
CA ALA A 141 -2.94 -4.23 4.51
C ALA A 141 -2.45 -2.89 5.12
N ALA A 142 -1.16 -2.82 5.47
CA ALA A 142 -0.54 -1.63 6.06
C ALA A 142 -0.59 -0.41 5.12
N ILE A 143 -0.51 -0.61 3.79
CA ILE A 143 -0.54 0.46 2.78
C ILE A 143 -1.67 1.46 3.03
N ILE A 144 -2.88 0.98 3.33
CA ILE A 144 -4.04 1.86 3.57
C ILE A 144 -4.41 1.92 5.04
N LYS A 145 -4.42 0.77 5.71
CA LYS A 145 -5.00 0.61 7.05
C LYS A 145 -3.98 0.69 8.18
N GLY A 146 -2.70 0.84 7.84
CA GLY A 146 -1.63 0.94 8.81
C GLY A 146 -1.88 2.08 9.80
N GLN A 147 -1.58 1.83 11.06
CA GLN A 147 -1.61 2.79 12.15
C GLN A 147 -0.48 2.41 13.10
N LEU A 148 0.54 3.25 13.13
CA LEU A 148 1.68 3.10 14.01
C LEU A 148 1.23 3.36 15.46
N GLY A 149 1.54 2.45 16.38
CA GLY A 149 1.22 2.61 17.79
C GLY A 149 0.12 1.70 18.34
N TYR A 150 -0.19 0.57 17.68
CA TYR A 150 -0.78 -0.57 18.40
C TYR A 150 0.28 -1.12 19.37
N ASN A 151 0.39 -0.48 20.52
CA ASN A 151 1.43 -0.77 21.49
C ASN A 151 1.32 -2.22 21.97
N TYR A 152 2.46 -2.91 21.99
CA TYR A 152 2.63 -4.04 22.88
C TYR A 152 2.53 -3.50 24.31
N ASP A 153 1.47 -3.89 25.03
CA ASP A 153 1.34 -3.57 26.44
C ASP A 153 2.33 -4.43 27.22
N SER A 154 3.47 -3.84 27.57
CA SER A 154 4.54 -4.50 28.33
C SER A 154 4.14 -4.85 29.75
N GLU A 155 3.14 -4.18 30.32
CA GLU A 155 2.64 -4.40 31.68
C GLU A 155 1.68 -5.60 31.72
N ASN A 156 0.82 -5.75 30.71
CA ASN A 156 -0.16 -6.85 30.65
C ASN A 156 0.29 -8.06 29.82
N LYS A 157 1.46 -8.01 29.15
CA LYS A 157 1.91 -9.02 28.17
C LYS A 157 0.85 -9.36 27.12
N GLN A 158 -0.07 -8.43 26.86
CA GLN A 158 -1.11 -8.58 25.86
C GLN A 158 -0.61 -7.90 24.60
N SER A 159 -0.30 -8.73 23.62
CA SER A 159 0.00 -8.25 22.29
C SER A 159 -1.31 -7.79 21.64
N LEU A 160 -1.52 -6.48 21.55
CA LEU A 160 -2.51 -5.88 20.63
C LEU A 160 -2.03 -5.94 19.16
N PHE A 161 -0.97 -6.73 18.88
CA PHE A 161 -0.42 -6.93 17.55
C PHE A 161 -1.49 -7.49 16.62
N GLN A 162 -2.10 -6.60 15.84
CA GLN A 162 -2.87 -6.94 14.67
C GLN A 162 -1.88 -6.98 13.50
N GLY A 163 -1.44 -8.19 13.14
CA GLY A 163 -0.47 -8.39 12.05
C GLY A 163 -0.90 -7.66 10.78
N GLY A 164 -0.01 -6.82 10.26
CA GLY A 164 -0.25 -5.99 9.06
C GLY A 164 -0.93 -4.64 9.28
N LEU A 165 -1.37 -4.30 10.50
CA LEU A 165 -1.97 -2.97 10.78
C LEU A 165 -1.04 -2.05 11.57
N ASN A 166 0.05 -2.57 12.15
CA ASN A 166 0.97 -1.81 12.99
C ASN A 166 2.40 -1.75 12.45
N LEU A 167 2.56 -1.70 11.13
CA LEU A 167 3.89 -1.63 10.50
C LEU A 167 4.34 -0.17 10.33
N PHE A 168 3.42 0.68 9.90
CA PHE A 168 3.60 2.11 9.69
C PHE A 168 2.23 2.78 9.59
N ASP A 169 2.18 4.11 9.64
CA ASP A 169 0.96 4.85 9.31
C ASP A 169 0.64 4.70 7.82
N GLY A 170 -0.50 4.09 7.52
CA GLY A 170 -0.99 3.89 6.17
C GLY A 170 -1.56 5.17 5.56
N LEU A 171 -1.75 5.16 4.24
CA LEU A 171 -2.31 6.29 3.49
C LEU A 171 -3.70 6.70 4.01
N GLY A 172 -4.51 5.76 4.49
CA GLY A 172 -5.84 6.07 5.04
C GLY A 172 -5.78 6.99 6.26
N LEU A 173 -4.81 6.79 7.16
CA LEU A 173 -4.58 7.68 8.29
C LEU A 173 -3.93 8.99 7.83
N LYS A 174 -2.87 8.89 7.01
CA LYS A 174 -2.13 10.07 6.51
C LYS A 174 -3.04 11.02 5.72
N PHE A 175 -4.01 10.51 4.97
CA PHE A 175 -4.99 11.31 4.24
C PHE A 175 -6.02 12.00 5.15
N LEU A 176 -6.31 11.42 6.32
CA LEU A 176 -7.24 12.01 7.28
C LEU A 176 -6.59 13.13 8.07
N THR A 177 -5.41 12.85 8.62
CA THR A 177 -4.65 13.80 9.43
C THR A 177 -4.08 14.92 8.57
N GLY A 178 -3.76 14.60 7.31
CA GLY A 178 -2.86 15.40 6.49
C GLY A 178 -1.49 15.54 7.14
N TYR A 179 -0.60 16.24 6.46
CA TYR A 179 0.68 16.64 7.03
C TYR A 179 0.52 18.00 7.74
N ALA A 180 0.78 18.02 9.04
CA ALA A 180 0.80 19.25 9.83
C ALA A 180 2.06 20.04 9.50
N THR A 181 1.93 21.20 8.85
CA THR A 181 3.06 22.08 8.49
C THR A 181 3.63 22.89 9.67
N SER A 182 3.63 22.29 10.88
CA SER A 182 4.08 22.79 12.21
C SER A 182 3.04 23.49 13.11
N GLY A 183 3.11 23.23 14.42
CA GLY A 183 2.33 23.87 15.49
C GLY A 183 1.10 23.10 16.00
N THR A 184 0.70 23.36 17.25
CA THR A 184 -0.57 22.86 17.82
C THR A 184 -1.74 23.52 17.10
N GLY A 185 -2.55 22.74 16.38
CA GLY A 185 -3.65 23.26 15.54
C GLY A 185 -3.33 23.38 14.05
N ALA A 186 -2.19 22.83 13.60
CA ALA A 186 -1.86 22.75 12.18
C ALA A 186 -2.94 22.01 11.39
N VAL A 187 -3.40 22.64 10.30
CA VAL A 187 -4.34 22.05 9.35
C VAL A 187 -3.55 21.10 8.45
N GLY A 188 -4.07 19.88 8.25
CA GLY A 188 -3.48 18.94 7.30
C GLY A 188 -3.38 19.55 5.90
N ASP A 189 -2.28 19.25 5.20
CA ASP A 189 -1.97 19.76 3.86
C ASP A 189 -2.96 19.37 2.74
N ILE A 190 -3.92 18.47 3.01
CA ILE A 190 -5.00 18.13 2.08
C ILE A 190 -6.14 19.16 2.20
N PRO A 191 -6.46 19.92 1.14
CA PRO A 191 -7.52 20.92 1.17
C PRO A 191 -8.87 20.33 1.60
N SER A 192 -9.65 21.09 2.38
CA SER A 192 -11.03 20.67 2.75
C SER A 192 -11.92 20.48 1.53
N GLY A 193 -11.71 21.30 0.48
CA GLY A 193 -12.37 21.20 -0.81
C GLY A 193 -11.99 19.98 -1.65
N ASN A 194 -11.07 19.14 -1.16
CA ASN A 194 -10.71 17.85 -1.76
C ASN A 194 -11.39 16.67 -1.07
N LYS A 195 -12.45 16.90 -0.29
CA LYS A 195 -13.19 15.85 0.42
C LYS A 195 -14.66 15.85 -0.03
N VAL A 196 -15.19 14.69 -0.40
CA VAL A 196 -16.59 14.54 -0.75
C VAL A 196 -17.45 14.91 0.44
N THR A 197 -18.40 15.83 0.23
CA THR A 197 -19.39 16.17 1.25
C THR A 197 -20.59 15.23 1.13
N GLY A 198 -21.05 14.67 2.24
CA GLY A 198 -22.23 13.79 2.27
C GLY A 198 -21.99 12.40 1.66
N ALA A 199 -20.83 11.80 1.93
CA ALA A 199 -20.55 10.40 1.62
C ALA A 199 -21.59 9.48 2.29
N ALA A 200 -22.03 8.43 1.59
CA ALA A 200 -22.93 7.45 2.18
C ALA A 200 -22.24 6.65 3.29
N SER A 201 -22.94 6.43 4.41
CA SER A 201 -22.47 5.57 5.50
C SER A 201 -22.32 4.10 5.10
N THR A 202 -22.99 3.67 4.03
CA THR A 202 -22.89 2.32 3.47
C THR A 202 -23.05 2.37 1.96
N VAL A 203 -22.13 1.69 1.27
CA VAL A 203 -22.12 1.58 -0.19
C VAL A 203 -22.53 0.17 -0.59
N THR A 204 -23.39 0.10 -1.60
CA THR A 204 -24.07 -1.09 -2.12
C THR A 204 -24.17 -1.00 -3.64
N ALA A 205 -24.58 -2.08 -4.30
CA ALA A 205 -24.86 -2.06 -5.74
C ALA A 205 -25.88 -0.98 -6.16
N SER A 206 -26.85 -0.62 -5.32
CA SER A 206 -27.87 0.37 -5.69
C SER A 206 -27.41 1.83 -5.63
N ASN A 207 -26.33 2.16 -4.91
CA ASN A 207 -25.87 3.55 -4.74
C ASN A 207 -24.42 3.81 -5.19
N ILE A 208 -23.61 2.78 -5.47
CA ILE A 208 -22.20 2.93 -5.84
C ILE A 208 -21.96 3.91 -6.99
N LEU A 209 -22.81 3.90 -8.04
CA LEU A 209 -22.65 4.82 -9.17
C LEU A 209 -22.90 6.28 -8.78
N THR A 210 -23.81 6.53 -7.82
CA THR A 210 -24.04 7.86 -7.25
C THR A 210 -22.84 8.31 -6.42
N GLU A 211 -22.27 7.43 -5.60
CA GLU A 211 -21.10 7.74 -4.76
C GLU A 211 -19.84 7.99 -5.61
N LEU A 212 -19.64 7.21 -6.67
CA LEU A 212 -18.63 7.48 -7.70
C LEU A 212 -18.88 8.81 -8.42
N GLY A 213 -20.14 9.19 -8.63
CA GLY A 213 -20.55 10.49 -9.16
C GLY A 213 -20.10 11.66 -8.30
N LYS A 214 -20.25 11.55 -6.98
CA LYS A 214 -19.78 12.58 -6.05
C LYS A 214 -18.28 12.78 -6.12
N LEU A 215 -17.50 11.69 -6.21
CA LEU A 215 -16.05 11.77 -6.37
C LEU A 215 -15.66 12.37 -7.74
N GLN A 216 -16.33 11.96 -8.82
CA GLN A 216 -16.11 12.53 -10.15
C GLN A 216 -16.37 14.04 -10.16
N ASP A 217 -17.49 14.48 -9.58
CA ASP A 217 -17.86 15.89 -9.56
C ASP A 217 -16.92 16.72 -8.65
N LEU A 218 -16.40 16.14 -7.57
CA LEU A 218 -15.36 16.77 -6.74
C LEU A 218 -14.10 17.07 -7.56
N ILE A 219 -13.59 16.08 -8.29
CA ILE A 219 -12.39 16.23 -9.12
C ILE A 219 -12.65 17.21 -10.26
N TYR A 220 -13.79 17.07 -10.96
CA TYR A 220 -14.11 17.88 -12.13
C TYR A 220 -14.35 19.37 -11.81
N ASN A 221 -14.89 19.67 -10.62
CA ASN A 221 -15.16 21.04 -10.20
C ASN A 221 -13.99 21.69 -9.45
N ASN A 222 -12.95 20.93 -9.09
CA ASN A 222 -11.74 21.46 -8.50
C ASN A 222 -10.70 21.73 -9.60
N GLN A 223 -10.27 22.98 -9.73
CA GLN A 223 -9.38 23.39 -10.81
C GLN A 223 -8.04 22.65 -10.80
N ASP A 224 -7.39 22.52 -9.63
CA ASP A 224 -6.07 21.88 -9.52
C ASP A 224 -6.16 20.39 -9.86
N LEU A 225 -7.18 19.71 -9.33
CA LEU A 225 -7.42 18.29 -9.61
C LEU A 225 -7.79 18.05 -11.07
N ARG A 226 -8.64 18.89 -11.66
CA ARG A 226 -9.06 18.76 -13.07
C ARG A 226 -7.89 18.98 -14.02
N VAL A 227 -7.08 20.02 -13.80
CA VAL A 227 -5.89 20.29 -14.63
C VAL A 227 -4.91 19.11 -14.57
N ALA A 228 -4.65 18.60 -13.37
CA ALA A 228 -3.78 17.43 -13.20
C ALA A 228 -4.34 16.17 -13.88
N GLU A 229 -5.67 15.98 -13.84
CA GLU A 229 -6.34 14.89 -14.54
C GLU A 229 -6.25 15.02 -16.06
N ASP A 230 -6.44 16.22 -16.60
CA ASP A 230 -6.35 16.50 -18.04
C ASP A 230 -4.91 16.32 -18.56
N GLU A 231 -3.89 16.71 -17.78
CA GLU A 231 -2.48 16.69 -18.18
C GLU A 231 -1.82 15.31 -18.05
N VAL A 232 -2.01 14.63 -16.91
CA VAL A 232 -1.28 13.40 -16.55
C VAL A 232 -2.21 12.21 -16.39
N GLY A 233 -3.46 12.44 -15.99
CA GLY A 233 -4.40 11.39 -15.61
C GLY A 233 -4.18 10.88 -14.19
N GLY A 234 -5.20 10.21 -13.66
CA GLY A 234 -5.21 9.74 -12.28
C GLY A 234 -5.83 8.37 -12.13
N ARG A 235 -5.89 7.89 -10.90
CA ARG A 235 -6.58 6.65 -10.57
C ARG A 235 -7.49 6.84 -9.38
N VAL A 236 -8.65 6.20 -9.42
CA VAL A 236 -9.47 5.97 -8.23
C VAL A 236 -9.17 4.60 -7.67
N TRP A 237 -8.61 4.55 -6.48
CA TRP A 237 -8.46 3.31 -5.74
C TRP A 237 -9.73 3.01 -4.96
N ILE A 238 -10.27 1.82 -5.19
CA ILE A 238 -11.52 1.38 -4.58
C ILE A 238 -11.40 -0.04 -4.05
N ASP A 239 -12.19 -0.33 -3.02
CA ASP A 239 -12.40 -1.66 -2.49
C ASP A 239 -12.89 -2.64 -3.60
N PRO A 240 -12.38 -3.89 -3.65
CA PRO A 240 -12.79 -4.88 -4.65
C PRO A 240 -14.29 -5.23 -4.65
N VAL A 241 -14.95 -5.20 -3.49
CA VAL A 241 -16.41 -5.45 -3.38
C VAL A 241 -17.17 -4.27 -3.99
N TRP A 242 -16.76 -3.04 -3.69
CA TRP A 242 -17.37 -1.84 -4.29
C TRP A 242 -17.14 -1.77 -5.80
N TYR A 243 -15.99 -2.24 -6.29
CA TYR A 243 -15.76 -2.40 -7.73
C TYR A 243 -16.73 -3.42 -8.35
N GLY A 244 -16.96 -4.55 -7.68
CA GLY A 244 -17.96 -5.54 -8.09
C GLY A 244 -19.37 -4.94 -8.15
N TYR A 245 -19.76 -4.20 -7.11
CA TYR A 245 -21.02 -3.46 -7.08
C TYR A 245 -21.16 -2.49 -8.26
N ALA A 246 -20.09 -1.81 -8.66
CA ALA A 246 -20.14 -0.93 -9.82
C ALA A 246 -20.41 -1.69 -11.12
N LEU A 247 -19.80 -2.88 -11.30
CA LEU A 247 -20.10 -3.74 -12.45
C LEU A 247 -21.55 -4.22 -12.44
N ASP A 248 -22.02 -4.75 -11.31
CA ASP A 248 -23.40 -5.22 -11.16
C ASP A 248 -24.42 -4.10 -11.44
N ALA A 249 -24.14 -2.88 -10.96
CA ALA A 249 -24.97 -1.71 -11.21
C ALA A 249 -24.97 -1.31 -12.70
N LEU A 250 -23.85 -1.42 -13.39
CA LEU A 250 -23.75 -1.13 -14.83
C LEU A 250 -24.47 -2.17 -15.69
N ASP A 251 -24.43 -3.44 -15.29
CA ASP A 251 -25.12 -4.54 -15.99
C ASP A 251 -26.63 -4.51 -15.79
N ALA A 252 -27.10 -4.03 -14.64
CA ALA A 252 -28.52 -3.90 -14.33
C ALA A 252 -29.21 -2.73 -15.07
N LEU A 253 -28.47 -1.78 -15.64
CA LEU A 253 -29.04 -0.57 -16.24
C LEU A 253 -29.40 -0.75 -17.73
N PRO A 254 -30.68 -0.59 -18.12
CA PRO A 254 -31.13 -0.79 -19.50
C PRO A 254 -30.64 0.29 -20.47
N TYR A 255 -30.33 1.50 -19.98
CA TYR A 255 -29.85 2.62 -20.78
C TYR A 255 -28.57 3.21 -20.18
N LYS A 256 -27.53 3.33 -21.02
CA LYS A 256 -26.16 3.71 -20.61
C LYS A 256 -25.79 5.18 -20.85
N GLN A 257 -26.73 6.01 -21.33
CA GLN A 257 -26.41 7.36 -21.79
C GLN A 257 -26.08 8.35 -20.66
N ASP A 258 -26.61 8.20 -19.45
CA ASP A 258 -26.37 9.12 -18.33
C ASP A 258 -25.43 8.59 -17.25
N LEU A 259 -24.68 7.53 -17.57
CA LEU A 259 -23.79 6.90 -16.60
C LEU A 259 -22.59 7.80 -16.26
N VAL A 260 -22.28 7.87 -14.98
CA VAL A 260 -21.06 8.50 -14.44
C VAL A 260 -19.82 7.68 -14.83
N VAL A 261 -19.97 6.36 -14.92
CA VAL A 261 -18.89 5.41 -15.19
C VAL A 261 -19.20 4.63 -16.46
N ARG A 262 -18.18 4.35 -17.27
CA ARG A 262 -18.29 3.49 -18.45
C ARG A 262 -17.20 2.43 -18.45
N GLN A 263 -17.46 1.34 -19.17
CA GLN A 263 -16.45 0.32 -19.40
C GLN A 263 -15.75 0.59 -20.74
N GLU A 264 -14.41 0.67 -20.72
CA GLU A 264 -13.57 0.90 -21.89
C GLU A 264 -12.39 -0.08 -21.85
N ASN A 265 -12.24 -0.90 -22.89
CA ASN A 265 -11.17 -1.90 -22.99
C ASN A 265 -11.03 -2.80 -21.73
N GLY A 266 -12.16 -3.18 -21.13
CA GLY A 266 -12.19 -4.01 -19.91
C GLY A 266 -11.91 -3.27 -18.60
N ARG A 267 -11.74 -1.95 -18.63
CA ARG A 267 -11.49 -1.09 -17.46
C ARG A 267 -12.70 -0.21 -17.16
N LEU A 268 -12.88 0.18 -15.91
CA LEU A 268 -13.87 1.19 -15.53
C LEU A 268 -13.21 2.57 -15.57
N VAL A 269 -13.82 3.51 -16.28
CA VAL A 269 -13.38 4.90 -16.38
C VAL A 269 -14.55 5.83 -16.14
N PHE A 270 -14.26 7.03 -15.66
CA PHE A 270 -15.28 8.07 -15.56
C PHE A 270 -15.68 8.60 -16.95
N LYS A 271 -16.91 9.08 -17.06
CA LYS A 271 -17.41 9.68 -18.30
C LYS A 271 -16.87 11.11 -18.49
N LYS A 272 -16.75 11.88 -17.40
CA LYS A 272 -16.24 13.27 -17.43
C LYS A 272 -14.73 13.38 -17.25
N LEU A 273 -14.09 12.39 -16.65
CA LEU A 273 -12.64 12.35 -16.37
C LEU A 273 -12.02 11.24 -17.20
N ARG A 274 -11.61 11.57 -18.43
CA ARG A 274 -11.28 10.57 -19.46
C ARG A 274 -9.94 9.90 -19.24
N ASN A 275 -9.05 10.53 -18.48
CA ASN A 275 -7.73 10.02 -18.15
C ASN A 275 -7.70 9.37 -16.75
N THR A 276 -8.86 9.24 -16.11
CA THR A 276 -9.00 8.60 -14.81
C THR A 276 -9.52 7.17 -14.91
N GLU A 277 -8.70 6.22 -14.47
CA GLU A 277 -9.08 4.81 -14.34
C GLU A 277 -9.57 4.52 -12.92
N ILE A 278 -10.67 3.79 -12.79
CA ILE A 278 -11.12 3.24 -11.51
C ILE A 278 -10.49 1.85 -11.36
N VAL A 279 -9.72 1.65 -10.30
CA VAL A 279 -8.92 0.45 -10.08
C VAL A 279 -9.25 -0.22 -8.75
N LYS A 280 -9.57 -1.51 -8.79
CA LYS A 280 -9.67 -2.32 -7.58
C LYS A 280 -8.30 -2.75 -7.08
N ARG A 281 -8.08 -2.68 -5.77
CA ARG A 281 -6.83 -3.16 -5.15
C ARG A 281 -7.09 -3.94 -3.88
N GLU A 282 -6.33 -5.01 -3.68
CA GLU A 282 -6.45 -5.89 -2.51
C GLU A 282 -6.16 -5.14 -1.20
N TYR A 283 -5.27 -4.15 -1.21
CA TYR A 283 -4.99 -3.33 -0.04
C TYR A 283 -6.13 -2.37 0.34
N MET A 284 -7.12 -2.17 -0.54
CA MET A 284 -8.37 -1.45 -0.25
C MET A 284 -9.46 -2.36 0.33
N ALA A 285 -9.25 -3.68 0.39
CA ALA A 285 -10.28 -4.64 0.77
C ALA A 285 -10.86 -4.36 2.17
N GLY A 286 -12.18 -4.22 2.30
CA GLY A 286 -12.90 -3.93 3.53
C GLY A 286 -12.75 -2.49 4.04
N VAL A 287 -12.19 -1.58 3.25
CA VAL A 287 -12.13 -0.15 3.60
C VAL A 287 -13.40 0.54 3.13
N GLN A 288 -14.00 1.38 3.98
CA GLN A 288 -15.21 2.15 3.65
C GLN A 288 -14.87 3.52 3.02
N ASN A 289 -13.81 3.59 2.22
CA ASN A 289 -13.41 4.81 1.53
C ASN A 289 -12.90 4.48 0.12
N MET A 290 -12.81 5.52 -0.69
CA MET A 290 -12.07 5.49 -1.95
C MET A 290 -11.37 6.84 -2.11
N PHE A 291 -10.32 6.87 -2.91
CA PHE A 291 -9.59 8.10 -3.16
C PHE A 291 -9.09 8.17 -4.58
N TRP A 292 -8.94 9.40 -5.07
CA TRP A 292 -8.28 9.70 -6.32
C TRP A 292 -6.92 10.33 -6.06
N SER A 293 -5.92 9.96 -6.84
CA SER A 293 -4.64 10.65 -6.91
C SER A 293 -3.90 10.37 -8.22
N LEU A 294 -2.87 11.16 -8.49
CA LEU A 294 -1.91 10.85 -9.53
C LEU A 294 -1.02 9.67 -9.08
N THR A 295 -0.60 8.82 -10.02
CA THR A 295 0.20 7.63 -9.67
C THR A 295 1.61 8.02 -9.16
N ASP A 296 2.14 9.13 -9.65
CA ASP A 296 3.42 9.72 -9.24
C ASP A 296 3.34 10.55 -7.95
N ASN A 297 2.13 10.75 -7.40
CA ASN A 297 1.94 11.41 -6.11
C ASN A 297 2.00 10.42 -4.93
N ILE A 298 1.89 9.11 -5.18
CA ILE A 298 1.92 8.07 -4.14
C ILE A 298 3.24 7.31 -4.20
N PHE A 299 3.87 7.10 -3.04
CA PHE A 299 5.19 6.52 -2.92
C PHE A 299 5.17 5.27 -2.03
N TYR A 300 5.86 4.24 -2.46
CA TYR A 300 6.30 3.14 -1.60
C TYR A 300 7.77 3.31 -1.31
N LEU A 301 8.10 3.49 -0.04
CA LEU A 301 9.47 3.60 0.42
C LEU A 301 9.93 2.23 0.91
N HIS A 302 11.10 1.81 0.46
CA HIS A 302 11.78 0.63 0.97
C HIS A 302 13.23 0.94 1.28
N GLN A 303 13.83 0.16 2.17
CA GLN A 303 15.28 0.22 2.34
C GLN A 303 15.99 -0.01 1.01
N ASP A 304 17.09 0.72 0.81
CA ASP A 304 17.96 0.49 -0.33
C ASP A 304 18.56 -0.91 -0.24
N THR A 305 18.08 -1.84 -1.06
CA THR A 305 18.51 -3.24 -1.01
C THR A 305 19.90 -3.48 -1.58
N GLU A 306 20.59 -2.45 -2.09
CA GLU A 306 21.99 -2.53 -2.50
C GLU A 306 22.94 -2.18 -1.34
N GLU A 307 22.56 -1.23 -0.48
CA GLU A 307 23.35 -0.76 0.66
C GLU A 307 22.93 -1.38 2.02
N ASP A 308 21.64 -1.69 2.17
CA ASP A 308 21.01 -2.24 3.37
C ASP A 308 20.07 -3.40 2.98
N ILE A 309 20.61 -4.63 2.95
CA ILE A 309 19.88 -5.83 2.53
C ILE A 309 18.96 -6.31 3.67
N PRO A 310 17.67 -6.61 3.41
CA PRO A 310 16.79 -7.25 4.39
C PRO A 310 17.43 -8.53 4.92
N THR A 311 17.52 -8.64 6.24
CA THR A 311 18.24 -9.75 6.88
C THR A 311 17.29 -10.90 7.14
N ILE A 312 17.71 -12.14 6.80
CA ILE A 312 17.01 -13.36 7.23
C ILE A 312 17.97 -14.18 8.09
N GLU A 313 17.55 -14.50 9.32
CA GLU A 313 18.30 -15.38 10.21
C GLU A 313 17.49 -16.65 10.52
N ILE A 314 18.16 -17.81 10.43
CA ILE A 314 17.55 -19.11 10.70
C ILE A 314 18.28 -19.75 11.88
N GLN A 315 17.55 -19.91 12.99
CA GLN A 315 18.08 -20.44 14.23
C GLN A 315 17.41 -21.75 14.62
N LYS A 316 18.17 -22.64 15.27
CA LYS A 316 17.61 -23.81 15.94
C LYS A 316 17.33 -23.45 17.40
N VAL A 317 16.09 -23.59 17.84
CA VAL A 317 15.67 -23.27 19.21
C VAL A 317 15.03 -24.49 19.85
N GLY A 318 15.74 -25.10 20.80
CA GLY A 318 15.31 -26.36 21.41
C GLY A 318 15.15 -27.48 20.36
N ARG A 319 13.92 -27.98 20.21
CA ARG A 319 13.55 -28.97 19.17
C ARG A 319 12.84 -28.34 17.97
N GLY A 320 12.73 -27.01 17.92
CA GLY A 320 12.08 -26.28 16.84
C GLY A 320 13.08 -25.48 16.00
N LEU A 321 12.52 -24.65 15.12
CA LEU A 321 13.25 -23.74 14.25
C LEU A 321 12.65 -22.34 14.38
N GLN A 322 13.49 -21.32 14.37
CA GLN A 322 13.10 -19.93 14.37
C GLN A 322 13.62 -19.26 13.09
N ILE A 323 12.75 -18.49 12.44
CA ILE A 323 13.07 -17.68 11.26
C ILE A 323 12.82 -16.23 11.65
N LEU A 324 13.86 -15.43 11.58
CA LEU A 324 13.84 -14.00 11.85
C LEU A 324 14.00 -13.27 10.52
N ILE A 325 13.16 -12.28 10.27
CA ILE A 325 13.26 -11.45 9.06
C ILE A 325 13.12 -10.00 9.49
N ASP A 326 14.09 -9.16 9.14
CA ASP A 326 14.11 -7.73 9.43
C ASP A 326 14.15 -6.91 8.15
N TRP A 327 13.32 -5.88 8.07
CA TRP A 327 13.29 -4.96 6.94
C TRP A 327 12.70 -3.60 7.32
N GLN A 328 12.74 -2.65 6.40
CA GLN A 328 12.16 -1.33 6.56
C GLN A 328 11.33 -0.94 5.33
N SER A 329 10.18 -0.33 5.60
CA SER A 329 9.24 0.09 4.56
C SER A 329 8.31 1.19 5.08
N ASN A 330 7.75 1.98 4.18
CA ASN A 330 6.68 2.93 4.47
C ASN A 330 5.92 3.27 3.18
N VAL A 331 4.77 3.91 3.29
CA VAL A 331 4.03 4.48 2.16
C VAL A 331 3.81 5.94 2.37
N ASP A 332 3.89 6.77 1.35
CA ASP A 332 3.71 8.20 1.52
C ASP A 332 3.09 8.89 0.29
N TYR A 333 2.77 10.17 0.43
CA TYR A 333 2.33 11.01 -0.69
C TYR A 333 3.09 12.33 -0.76
N ALA A 334 3.33 12.87 -1.96
CA ALA A 334 4.10 14.11 -2.11
C ALA A 334 3.27 15.36 -1.82
N ASP A 335 2.04 15.46 -2.34
CA ASP A 335 1.19 16.65 -2.20
C ASP A 335 -0.29 16.28 -1.95
N GLY A 336 -0.84 16.82 -0.86
CA GLY A 336 -2.24 16.64 -0.48
C GLY A 336 -3.25 17.28 -1.43
N ARG A 337 -2.86 18.25 -2.25
CA ARG A 337 -3.74 18.88 -3.25
C ARG A 337 -4.08 17.96 -4.42
N TYR A 338 -3.24 16.97 -4.70
CA TYR A 338 -3.50 15.94 -5.71
C TYR A 338 -4.13 14.68 -5.10
N VAL A 339 -4.76 14.81 -3.93
CA VAL A 339 -5.52 13.75 -3.29
C VAL A 339 -6.98 14.21 -3.19
N ALA A 340 -7.91 13.44 -3.74
CA ALA A 340 -9.35 13.65 -3.55
C ALA A 340 -9.93 12.47 -2.76
N LEU A 341 -10.65 12.75 -1.68
CA LEU A 341 -11.09 11.74 -0.72
C LEU A 341 -12.60 11.57 -0.73
N TYR A 342 -13.06 10.33 -0.86
CA TYR A 342 -14.42 9.93 -0.54
C TYR A 342 -14.40 9.25 0.85
N LYS A 343 -14.90 9.95 1.86
CA LYS A 343 -15.04 9.41 3.22
C LYS A 343 -16.16 10.10 3.98
#